data_AF-A0A6J5Z7E8-F1
#
_entry.id   AF-A0A6J5Z7E8-F1
#
_cell.length_a   1.000
_cell.length_b   1.000
_cell.length_c   1.000
_cell.angle_alpha   90.00
_cell.angle_beta   90.00
_cell.angle_gamma   90.00
#
_symmetry.space_group_name_H-M   'P 1'
#
loop_
_entity.id
_entity.type
_entity.pdbx_description
1 polymer ?
#
loop_
_entity_poly.entity_id
_entity_poly.type
_entity_poly.pdbx_seq_one_letter_code
_entity_poly.pdbx_strand_id
1 'polypeptide(L)'
;MRWAFAVLVVCVVASFATAIYIVLGNRDPVPNEISACVKRAGLAQARSQDALSAVRADIAAGPLKITRRWDWGKTRGVLFEGPGKSYAMLALWNSDSASLAASDAGQKVFNAPGTLPLVSVEVPDNGVLLSCAQRADR
;
A
#
# COMPACT_ATOMS: atom_id res chain seq x y z
N MET A 1 -39.89 -30.07 -6.92
CA MET A 1 -39.26 -28.87 -7.52
C MET A 1 -39.13 -27.66 -6.58
N ARG A 2 -40.01 -27.44 -5.58
CA ARG A 2 -39.97 -26.25 -4.69
C ARG A 2 -38.77 -26.21 -3.71
N TRP A 3 -38.22 -27.37 -3.35
CA TRP A 3 -37.11 -27.48 -2.39
C TRP A 3 -35.74 -27.10 -2.97
N ALA A 4 -35.54 -27.31 -4.28
CA ALA A 4 -34.30 -26.94 -4.96
C ALA A 4 -34.11 -25.42 -5.04
N PHE A 5 -35.21 -24.67 -5.21
CA PHE A 5 -35.18 -23.20 -5.20
C PHE A 5 -34.88 -22.63 -3.81
N ALA A 6 -35.38 -23.24 -2.75
CA ALA A 6 -35.13 -22.79 -1.38
C ALA A 6 -33.64 -22.92 -1.00
N VAL A 7 -32.99 -24.03 -1.39
CA VAL A 7 -31.56 -24.24 -1.13
C VAL A 7 -30.70 -23.27 -1.96
N LEU A 8 -31.07 -23.01 -3.21
CA LEU A 8 -30.32 -22.12 -4.09
C LEU A 8 -30.36 -20.66 -3.60
N VAL A 9 -31.50 -20.20 -3.09
CA VAL A 9 -31.64 -18.85 -2.50
C VAL A 9 -30.81 -18.71 -1.21
N VAL A 10 -30.77 -19.74 -0.35
CA VAL A 10 -29.94 -19.71 0.87
C VAL A 10 -28.45 -19.66 0.55
N CYS A 11 -27.97 -20.43 -0.43
CA CYS A 11 -26.57 -20.39 -0.88
C CYS A 11 -26.18 -19.02 -1.46
N VAL A 12 -27.07 -18.39 -2.23
CA VAL A 12 -26.82 -17.05 -2.79
C VAL A 12 -26.74 -16.00 -1.67
N VAL A 13 -27.68 -16.00 -0.72
CA VAL A 13 -27.67 -15.04 0.40
C VAL A 13 -26.45 -15.22 1.32
N ALA A 14 -26.04 -16.46 1.60
CA ALA A 14 -24.84 -16.75 2.37
C ALA A 14 -23.55 -16.26 1.68
N SER A 15 -23.51 -16.31 0.34
CA SER A 15 -22.38 -15.81 -0.46
C SER A 15 -22.31 -14.27 -0.45
N PHE A 16 -23.47 -13.60 -0.49
CA PHE A 16 -23.51 -12.13 -0.38
C PHE A 16 -23.16 -11.64 1.03
N ALA A 17 -23.58 -12.34 2.09
CA ALA A 17 -23.26 -11.97 3.46
C ALA A 17 -21.75 -12.09 3.77
N THR A 18 -21.08 -13.12 3.25
CA THR A 18 -19.62 -13.27 3.37
C THR A 18 -18.86 -12.22 2.55
N ALA A 19 -19.31 -11.90 1.33
CA ALA A 19 -18.71 -10.84 0.53
C ALA A 19 -18.82 -9.46 1.21
N ILE A 20 -19.98 -9.14 1.82
CA ILE A 20 -20.20 -7.88 2.54
C ILE A 20 -19.35 -7.81 3.80
N TYR A 21 -19.18 -8.92 4.54
CA TYR A 21 -18.34 -8.95 5.74
C TYR A 21 -16.85 -8.75 5.40
N ILE A 22 -16.36 -9.33 4.30
CA ILE A 22 -14.98 -9.11 3.82
C ILE A 22 -14.79 -7.65 3.37
N VAL A 23 -15.82 -7.03 2.81
CA VAL A 23 -15.75 -5.64 2.33
C VAL A 23 -15.85 -4.61 3.48
N LEU A 24 -16.64 -4.89 4.53
CA LEU A 24 -16.85 -3.97 5.66
C LEU A 24 -15.86 -4.18 6.81
N GLY A 25 -15.39 -5.40 7.05
CA GLY A 25 -14.53 -5.71 8.19
C GLY A 25 -13.05 -5.33 8.01
N ASN A 26 -12.58 -5.16 6.77
CA ASN A 26 -11.14 -5.11 6.47
C ASN A 26 -10.66 -3.87 5.71
N ARG A 27 -11.52 -2.86 5.51
CA ARG A 27 -11.12 -1.63 4.81
C ARG A 27 -10.66 -0.59 5.82
N ASP A 28 -9.38 -0.68 6.16
CA ASP A 28 -8.67 0.46 6.70
C ASP A 28 -8.81 1.63 5.69
N PRO A 29 -9.38 2.79 6.07
CA PRO A 29 -9.68 3.86 5.13
C PRO A 29 -8.40 4.47 4.52
N VAL A 30 -7.32 4.49 5.31
CA VAL A 30 -6.05 5.14 4.98
C VAL A 30 -5.38 4.57 3.72
N PRO A 31 -5.14 3.25 3.58
CA PRO A 31 -4.65 2.68 2.33
C PRO A 31 -5.50 3.06 1.12
N ASN A 32 -6.83 3.13 1.27
CA ASN A 32 -7.74 3.45 0.18
C ASN A 32 -7.68 4.93 -0.23
N GLU A 33 -7.61 5.84 0.75
CA GLU A 33 -7.47 7.27 0.50
C GLU A 33 -6.14 7.61 -0.16
N ILE A 34 -5.04 7.04 0.36
CA ILE A 34 -3.72 7.21 -0.23
C ILE A 34 -3.69 6.60 -1.64
N SER A 35 -4.21 5.38 -1.82
CA SER A 35 -4.35 4.73 -3.13
C SER A 35 -5.13 5.57 -4.13
N ALA A 36 -6.24 6.17 -3.70
CA ALA A 36 -7.05 7.05 -4.53
C ALA A 36 -6.29 8.34 -4.91
N CYS A 37 -5.54 8.93 -3.97
CA CYS A 37 -4.72 10.10 -4.22
C CYS A 37 -3.59 9.80 -5.23
N VAL A 38 -2.86 8.71 -5.02
CA VAL A 38 -1.81 8.19 -5.91
C VAL A 38 -2.36 7.95 -7.31
N LYS A 39 -3.51 7.28 -7.43
CA LYS A 39 -4.16 7.01 -8.71
C LYS A 39 -4.60 8.29 -9.44
N ARG A 40 -5.15 9.28 -8.71
CA ARG A 40 -5.53 10.58 -9.30
C ARG A 40 -4.32 11.35 -9.82
N ALA A 41 -3.17 11.20 -9.17
CA ALA A 41 -1.91 11.80 -9.61
C ALA A 41 -1.23 11.06 -10.77
N GLY A 42 -1.83 9.96 -11.26
CA GLY A 42 -1.25 9.16 -12.35
C GLY A 42 -0.07 8.28 -11.92
N LEU A 43 0.18 8.15 -10.62
CA LEU A 43 1.25 7.31 -10.08
C LEU A 43 0.80 5.85 -10.03
N ALA A 44 1.69 4.95 -10.44
CA ALA A 44 1.45 3.51 -10.39
C ALA A 44 1.75 2.95 -8.99
N GLN A 45 1.02 1.89 -8.63
CA GLN A 45 1.40 1.06 -7.49
C GLN A 45 2.44 0.04 -7.94
N ALA A 46 3.55 -0.03 -7.22
CA ALA A 46 4.56 -1.04 -7.42
C ALA A 46 4.12 -2.34 -6.75
N ARG A 47 3.74 -3.34 -7.54
CA ARG A 47 3.36 -4.68 -7.06
C ARG A 47 4.46 -5.73 -7.29
N SER A 48 5.51 -5.37 -8.02
CA SER A 48 6.66 -6.21 -8.33
C SER A 48 7.97 -5.44 -8.19
N GLN A 49 9.09 -6.17 -8.10
CA GLN A 49 10.43 -5.58 -8.02
C GLN A 49 10.81 -4.80 -9.28
N ASP A 50 10.22 -5.14 -10.43
CA ASP A 50 10.47 -4.46 -11.70
C ASP A 50 9.84 -3.06 -11.73
N ALA A 51 8.71 -2.87 -11.05
CA ALA A 51 8.10 -1.56 -10.85
C ALA A 51 8.93 -0.66 -9.90
N LEU A 52 9.91 -1.23 -9.19
CA LEU A 52 10.85 -0.52 -8.31
C LEU A 52 12.23 -0.32 -8.96
N SER A 53 12.33 -0.42 -10.28
CA SER A 53 13.59 -0.26 -11.03
C SER A 53 14.32 1.05 -10.71
N ALA A 54 13.59 2.16 -10.53
CA ALA A 54 14.15 3.46 -10.17
C ALA A 54 14.84 3.49 -8.80
N VAL A 55 14.44 2.59 -7.88
CA VAL A 55 14.93 2.53 -6.50
C VAL A 55 15.97 1.40 -6.32
N ARG A 56 16.05 0.47 -7.29
CA ARG A 56 16.86 -0.76 -7.22
C ARG A 56 18.34 -0.48 -6.94
N ALA A 57 18.92 0.51 -7.61
CA ALA A 57 20.33 0.85 -7.46
C ALA A 57 20.66 1.33 -6.03
N ASP A 58 19.78 2.15 -5.45
CA ASP A 58 19.99 2.70 -4.11
C ASP A 58 19.79 1.65 -3.02
N ILE A 59 18.83 0.75 -3.20
CA ILE A 59 18.62 -0.39 -2.29
C ILE A 59 19.85 -1.30 -2.29
N ALA A 60 20.45 -1.53 -3.47
CA ALA A 60 21.68 -2.31 -3.58
C ALA A 60 22.89 -1.60 -2.96
N ALA A 61 22.91 -0.26 -2.96
CA ALA A 61 23.97 0.54 -2.36
C ALA A 61 23.88 0.58 -0.82
N GLY A 62 22.70 0.32 -0.25
CA GLY A 62 22.53 0.22 1.19
C GLY A 62 21.13 0.63 1.68
N PRO A 63 20.97 0.96 2.97
CA PRO A 63 19.69 1.34 3.52
C PRO A 63 19.19 2.65 2.90
N LEU A 64 17.94 2.65 2.42
CA LEU A 64 17.30 3.84 1.89
C LEU A 64 17.13 4.92 2.95
N LYS A 65 17.29 6.18 2.55
CA LYS A 65 17.02 7.34 3.39
C LYS A 65 15.52 7.42 3.68
N ILE A 66 15.17 7.33 4.96
CA ILE A 66 13.80 7.53 5.43
C ILE A 66 13.62 9.00 5.76
N THR A 67 12.73 9.68 5.04
CA THR A 67 12.44 11.09 5.26
C THR A 67 11.29 11.29 6.24
N ARG A 68 10.29 10.38 6.25
CA ARG A 68 9.14 10.49 7.15
C ARG A 68 8.49 9.14 7.44
N ARG A 69 7.86 9.05 8.62
CA ARG A 69 7.02 7.94 9.04
C ARG A 69 5.66 8.47 9.48
N TRP A 70 4.62 7.66 9.31
CA TRP A 70 3.27 7.92 9.78
C TRP A 70 2.75 6.69 10.52
N ASP A 71 1.91 6.95 11.53
CA ASP A 71 1.15 5.93 12.23
C ASP A 71 -0.32 6.34 12.23
N TRP A 72 -1.13 5.65 11.43
CA TRP A 72 -2.58 5.84 11.36
C TRP A 72 -3.32 4.74 12.12
N GLY A 73 -2.69 4.18 13.15
CA GLY A 73 -3.24 3.11 13.98
C GLY A 73 -3.02 1.73 13.37
N LYS A 74 -3.95 1.29 12.52
CA LYS A 74 -3.89 -0.05 11.90
C LYS A 74 -2.95 -0.10 10.69
N THR A 75 -2.80 1.03 10.00
CA THR A 75 -1.86 1.21 8.90
C THR A 75 -0.76 2.17 9.31
N ARG A 76 0.47 1.87 8.92
CA ARG A 76 1.63 2.73 9.08
C ARG A 76 2.28 2.99 7.73
N GLY A 77 2.97 4.11 7.61
CA GLY A 77 3.58 4.57 6.36
C GLY A 77 5.03 5.00 6.54
N VAL A 78 5.83 4.79 5.50
CA VAL A 78 7.21 5.24 5.44
C VAL A 78 7.48 5.82 4.07
N LEU A 79 8.06 7.03 4.05
CA LEU A 79 8.49 7.71 2.84
C LEU A 79 10.01 7.64 2.75
N PHE A 80 10.48 7.10 1.64
CA PHE A 80 11.88 7.11 1.24
C PHE A 80 12.10 8.18 0.18
N GLU A 81 13.29 8.76 0.18
CA GLU A 81 13.70 9.78 -0.78
C GLU A 81 15.03 9.39 -1.41
N GLY A 82 15.07 9.44 -2.74
CA GLY A 82 16.27 9.20 -3.53
C GLY A 82 17.27 10.35 -3.45
N PRO A 83 18.54 10.10 -3.81
CA PRO A 83 19.58 11.11 -3.82
C PRO A 83 19.20 12.26 -4.76
N GLY A 84 19.32 13.50 -4.26
CA GLY A 84 18.99 14.69 -5.03
C GLY A 84 17.53 14.78 -5.50
N LYS A 85 16.58 14.15 -4.78
CA LYS A 85 15.15 14.12 -5.15
C LYS A 85 14.89 13.39 -6.48
N SER A 86 15.73 12.43 -6.84
CA SER A 86 15.57 11.61 -8.03
C SER A 86 14.28 10.77 -8.02
N TYR A 87 13.79 10.40 -6.83
CA TYR A 87 12.50 9.74 -6.64
C TYR A 87 12.00 9.90 -5.20
N ALA A 88 10.72 9.63 -5.00
CA ALA A 88 10.13 9.35 -3.70
C ALA A 88 9.43 8.00 -3.73
N MET A 89 9.50 7.23 -2.63
CA MET A 89 8.80 5.95 -2.51
C MET A 89 8.00 5.92 -1.21
N LEU A 90 6.70 5.73 -1.32
CA LEU A 90 5.79 5.56 -0.18
C LEU A 90 5.43 4.09 -0.07
N ALA A 91 5.71 3.50 1.08
CA ALA A 91 5.30 2.15 1.42
C ALA A 91 4.43 2.15 2.67
N LEU A 92 3.31 1.43 2.61
CA LEU A 92 2.38 1.23 3.72
C LEU A 92 2.52 -0.20 4.25
N TRP A 93 2.33 -0.38 5.56
CA TRP A 93 2.28 -1.71 6.17
C TRP A 93 1.27 -1.73 7.32
N ASN A 94 0.80 -2.92 7.68
CA ASN A 94 -0.16 -3.15 8.77
C ASN A 94 0.21 -4.45 9.52
N SER A 95 -0.71 -4.97 10.34
CA SER A 95 -0.51 -6.23 11.08
C SER A 95 -0.37 -7.46 10.18
N ASP A 96 -0.88 -7.39 8.95
CA ASP A 96 -0.96 -8.52 8.02
C ASP A 96 0.26 -8.57 7.08
N SER A 97 1.13 -7.56 7.13
CA SER A 97 2.30 -7.44 6.27
C SER A 97 3.60 -7.28 7.07
N ALA A 98 4.74 -7.43 6.39
CA ALA A 98 6.04 -7.32 7.03
C ALA A 98 6.25 -5.90 7.61
N SER A 99 6.66 -5.83 8.88
CA SER A 99 6.93 -4.54 9.54
C SER A 99 8.08 -3.79 8.89
N LEU A 100 7.82 -2.52 8.56
CA LEU A 100 8.79 -1.58 8.01
C LEU A 100 9.35 -0.62 9.08
N ALA A 101 9.22 -0.97 10.37
CA ALA A 101 9.72 -0.15 11.48
C ALA A 101 11.26 -0.12 11.58
N ALA A 102 11.92 -1.18 11.13
CA ALA A 102 13.38 -1.32 11.20
C ALA A 102 14.10 -0.56 10.07
N SER A 103 15.44 -0.48 10.17
CA SER A 103 16.31 0.19 9.19
C SER A 103 16.40 -0.53 7.86
N ASP A 104 16.04 -1.81 7.80
CA ASP A 104 15.99 -2.66 6.61
C ASP A 104 14.68 -2.50 5.79
N ALA A 105 13.86 -1.50 6.12
CA ALA A 105 12.56 -1.27 5.50
C ALA A 105 12.63 -1.18 3.97
N GLY A 106 13.64 -0.50 3.40
CA GLY A 106 13.82 -0.40 1.95
C GLY A 106 14.01 -1.77 1.29
N GLN A 107 14.83 -2.64 1.90
CA GLN A 107 15.06 -4.00 1.42
C GLN A 107 13.79 -4.85 1.48
N LYS A 108 13.01 -4.73 2.57
CA LYS A 108 11.73 -5.44 2.73
C LYS A 108 10.71 -5.04 1.66
N VAL A 109 10.58 -3.74 1.41
CA VAL A 109 9.72 -3.20 0.34
C VAL A 109 10.14 -3.74 -1.02
N PHE A 110 11.46 -3.78 -1.29
CA PHE A 110 11.97 -4.31 -2.55
C PHE A 110 11.74 -5.80 -2.72
N ASN A 111 11.96 -6.60 -1.66
CA ASN A 111 11.87 -8.05 -1.76
C ASN A 111 10.43 -8.52 -1.99
N ALA A 112 9.46 -7.89 -1.33
CA ALA A 112 8.05 -8.31 -1.38
C ALA A 112 7.07 -7.11 -1.46
N PRO A 113 7.10 -6.29 -2.52
CA PRO A 113 6.23 -5.12 -2.62
C PRO A 113 4.74 -5.49 -2.71
N GLY A 114 4.44 -6.66 -3.29
CA GLY A 114 3.06 -7.14 -3.47
C GLY A 114 2.36 -7.56 -2.16
N THR A 115 3.11 -7.84 -1.08
CA THR A 115 2.53 -8.21 0.22
C THR A 115 2.17 -7.00 1.08
N LEU A 116 2.61 -5.81 0.67
CA LEU A 116 2.30 -4.56 1.34
C LEU A 116 0.95 -4.01 0.83
N PRO A 117 0.15 -3.36 1.69
CA PRO A 117 -1.11 -2.73 1.29
C PRO A 117 -0.95 -1.78 0.09
N LEU A 118 0.13 -0.99 0.11
CA LEU A 118 0.46 -0.06 -0.95
C LEU A 118 1.97 0.19 -0.98
N VAL A 119 2.53 0.16 -2.19
CA VAL A 119 3.84 0.72 -2.50
C VAL A 119 3.66 1.56 -3.75
N SER A 120 4.15 2.79 -3.73
CA SER A 120 4.13 3.66 -4.91
C SER A 120 5.43 4.44 -5.00
N VAL A 121 5.88 4.66 -6.23
CA VAL A 121 7.10 5.38 -6.54
C VAL A 121 6.74 6.55 -7.43
N GLU A 122 7.33 7.69 -7.12
CA GLU A 122 7.22 8.94 -7.84
C GLU A 122 8.61 9.29 -8.38
N VAL A 123 8.71 9.52 -9.69
CA VAL A 123 9.97 9.82 -10.38
C VAL A 123 9.75 11.00 -11.35
N PRO A 124 10.41 12.15 -11.20
CA PRO A 124 11.21 12.58 -10.03
C PRO A 124 10.32 12.90 -8.81
N ASP A 125 10.92 13.13 -7.63
CA ASP A 125 10.16 13.56 -6.44
C ASP A 125 9.58 14.97 -6.61
N ASN A 126 8.28 15.07 -6.86
CA ASN A 126 7.51 16.32 -6.91
C ASN A 126 6.68 16.54 -5.63
N GLY A 127 6.88 15.73 -4.58
CA GLY A 127 6.15 15.82 -3.32
C GLY A 127 4.68 15.37 -3.38
N VAL A 128 4.26 14.66 -4.42
CA VAL A 128 2.89 14.14 -4.55
C VAL A 128 2.63 13.08 -3.48
N LEU A 129 3.53 12.10 -3.32
CA LEU A 129 3.38 11.05 -2.33
C LEU A 129 3.34 11.60 -0.90
N LEU A 130 4.18 12.60 -0.61
CA LEU A 130 4.18 13.31 0.66
C LEU A 130 2.83 13.98 0.92
N SER A 131 2.30 14.69 -0.07
CA SER A 131 1.02 15.38 0.02
C SER A 131 -0.15 14.41 0.22
N CYS A 132 -0.13 13.26 -0.46
CA CYS A 132 -1.14 12.22 -0.29
C CYS A 132 -1.12 11.64 1.13
N ALA A 133 0.05 11.31 1.66
CA ALA A 133 0.18 10.79 3.02
C ALA A 133 -0.23 11.83 4.08
N GLN A 134 0.12 13.11 3.90
CA GLN A 134 -0.28 14.18 4.82
C GLN A 134 -1.79 14.45 4.85
N ARG A 135 -2.50 14.21 3.74
CA ARG A 135 -3.96 14.36 3.71
C ARG A 135 -4.68 13.28 4.52
N ALA A 136 -4.13 12.07 4.54
CA ALA A 136 -4.68 10.94 5.31
C ALA A 136 -4.41 11.07 6.83
N ASP A 137 -3.55 12.01 7.23
CA ASP A 137 -3.19 12.29 8.62
C ASP A 137 -4.12 13.33 9.30
N ARG A 138 -5.06 13.90 8.54
CA ARG A 138 -6.01 14.94 9.01
C ARG A 138 -7.39 14.36 9.24
#